data_AF-A0A0L8I2D3-F1
#
_entry.id   AF-A0A0L8I2D3-F1
#
_cell.length_a   1.000
_cell.length_b   1.000
_cell.length_c   1.000
_cell.angle_alpha   90.00
_cell.angle_beta   90.00
_cell.angle_gamma   90.00
#
_symmetry.space_group_name_H-M   'P 1'
#
loop_
_entity.id
_entity.type
_entity.pdbx_description
1 polymer ?
#
loop_
_entity_poly.entity_id
_entity_poly.type
_entity_poly.pdbx_seq_one_letter_code
_entity_poly.pdbx_strand_id
1 'polypeptide(L)'
;MEEGRLLKQTFYGKLTRRKKPQHKPRKRFKDVIKGNLKILEINLDIWETLAESCTLWRETIKYRCNVFEQKRMEHAALKRSLVIGTKVRKRNKCQICERFYKMKVGLKSHLRAYDRTLSNQGSLF
;
A
#
# COMPACT_ATOMS: atom_id res chain seq x y z
N MET A 1 -41.69 -22.58 -15.34
CA MET A 1 -40.44 -23.00 -14.66
C MET A 1 -39.37 -22.04 -15.15
N GLU A 2 -38.89 -21.12 -14.31
CA GLU A 2 -38.03 -20.00 -14.74
C GLU A 2 -36.62 -20.48 -15.12
N GLU A 3 -36.36 -20.64 -16.41
CA GLU A 3 -35.09 -21.11 -17.00
C GLU A 3 -33.89 -20.16 -16.79
N GLY A 4 -34.09 -18.99 -16.16
CA GLY A 4 -33.04 -17.98 -15.98
C GLY A 4 -32.36 -17.95 -14.61
N ARG A 5 -32.88 -18.67 -13.59
CA ARG A 5 -32.32 -18.57 -12.22
C ARG A 5 -31.36 -19.72 -11.95
N LEU A 6 -30.06 -19.42 -11.98
CA LEU A 6 -29.02 -20.32 -11.49
C LEU A 6 -29.35 -20.77 -10.06
N LEU A 7 -29.48 -22.09 -9.87
CA LEU A 7 -29.75 -22.70 -8.57
C LEU A 7 -28.74 -22.19 -7.53
N LYS A 8 -29.19 -21.82 -6.32
CA LYS A 8 -28.29 -21.43 -5.20
C LYS A 8 -27.12 -22.41 -5.02
N GLN A 9 -27.36 -23.70 -5.30
CA GLN A 9 -26.36 -24.77 -5.25
C GLN A 9 -25.16 -24.56 -6.18
N THR A 10 -25.30 -23.88 -7.33
CA THR A 10 -24.15 -23.54 -8.20
C THR A 10 -23.28 -22.44 -7.59
N PHE A 11 -23.87 -21.50 -6.83
CA PHE A 11 -23.11 -20.44 -6.14
C PHE A 11 -22.33 -20.97 -4.92
N TYR A 12 -22.83 -22.01 -4.25
CA TYR A 12 -22.22 -22.62 -3.06
C TYR A 12 -21.49 -23.94 -3.33
N GLY A 13 -21.38 -24.36 -4.60
CA GLY A 13 -20.69 -25.59 -4.99
C GLY A 13 -19.19 -25.55 -4.66
N LYS A 14 -18.67 -26.63 -4.07
CA LYS A 14 -17.25 -26.78 -3.74
C LYS A 14 -16.47 -27.18 -5.00
N LEU A 15 -15.51 -26.35 -5.42
CA LEU A 15 -14.65 -26.63 -6.58
C LEU A 15 -13.80 -27.88 -6.33
N THR A 16 -13.85 -28.85 -7.24
CA THR A 16 -13.12 -30.13 -7.13
C THR A 16 -11.63 -30.04 -7.46
N ARG A 17 -11.19 -29.05 -8.26
CA ARG A 17 -9.79 -28.97 -8.75
C ARG A 17 -9.05 -27.66 -8.48
N ARG A 18 -9.74 -26.53 -8.26
CA ARG A 18 -9.10 -25.21 -8.06
C ARG A 18 -9.44 -24.63 -6.70
N LYS A 19 -8.42 -24.09 -6.01
CA LYS A 19 -8.62 -23.28 -4.80
C LYS A 19 -9.33 -21.98 -5.20
N LYS A 20 -10.38 -21.60 -4.47
CA LYS A 20 -11.01 -20.29 -4.64
C LYS A 20 -9.94 -19.22 -4.39
N PRO A 21 -9.80 -18.18 -5.24
CA PRO A 21 -8.88 -17.11 -4.95
C PRO A 21 -9.18 -16.56 -3.55
N GLN A 22 -8.17 -16.50 -2.69
CA GLN A 22 -8.31 -15.99 -1.31
C GLN A 22 -8.71 -14.50 -1.29
N HIS A 23 -8.63 -13.83 -2.44
CA HIS A 23 -8.86 -12.40 -2.55
C HIS A 23 -10.35 -12.10 -2.46
N LYS A 24 -10.68 -11.13 -1.60
CA LYS A 24 -12.01 -10.54 -1.53
C LYS A 24 -12.34 -9.88 -2.89
N PRO A 25 -13.59 -9.99 -3.38
CA PRO A 25 -14.03 -9.20 -4.52
C PRO A 25 -13.70 -7.71 -4.34
N ARG A 26 -13.27 -7.05 -5.41
CA ARG A 26 -13.00 -5.62 -5.39
C ARG A 26 -14.28 -4.84 -5.03
N LYS A 27 -14.11 -3.76 -4.27
CA LYS A 27 -15.21 -2.83 -3.98
C LYS A 27 -15.74 -2.23 -5.28
N ARG A 28 -17.03 -1.95 -5.34
CA ARG A 28 -17.61 -1.20 -6.46
C ARG A 28 -17.11 0.25 -6.39
N PHE A 29 -17.04 0.92 -7.54
CA PHE A 29 -16.58 2.31 -7.61
C PHE A 29 -17.34 3.23 -6.65
N LYS A 30 -18.68 3.12 -6.61
CA LYS A 30 -19.55 3.87 -5.68
C LYS A 30 -19.17 3.67 -4.21
N ASP A 31 -18.79 2.46 -3.81
CA ASP A 31 -18.41 2.15 -2.42
C ASP A 31 -17.07 2.78 -2.05
N VAL A 32 -16.16 2.89 -3.02
CA VAL A 32 -14.88 3.60 -2.86
C VAL A 32 -15.14 5.09 -2.66
N ILE A 33 -15.99 5.71 -3.48
CA ILE A 33 -16.32 7.13 -3.37
C ILE A 33 -16.97 7.45 -2.02
N LYS A 34 -17.99 6.67 -1.59
CA LYS A 34 -18.61 6.85 -0.26
C LYS A 34 -17.60 6.70 0.87
N GLY A 35 -16.68 5.74 0.75
CA GLY A 35 -15.59 5.56 1.70
C GLY A 35 -14.66 6.78 1.75
N ASN A 36 -14.28 7.31 0.60
CA ASN A 36 -13.42 8.49 0.49
C ASN A 36 -14.11 9.73 1.06
N LEU A 37 -15.38 9.98 0.76
CA LEU A 37 -16.14 11.10 1.32
C LEU A 37 -16.19 11.05 2.85
N LYS A 38 -16.38 9.85 3.43
CA LYS A 38 -16.33 9.66 4.88
C LYS A 38 -14.94 9.96 5.46
N ILE A 39 -13.87 9.54 4.78
CA ILE A 39 -12.48 9.83 5.18
C ILE A 39 -12.19 11.34 5.12
N LEU A 40 -12.75 12.03 4.14
CA LEU A 40 -12.64 13.48 3.97
C LEU A 40 -13.56 14.27 4.91
N GLU A 41 -14.27 13.60 5.83
CA GLU A 41 -15.21 14.22 6.79
C GLU A 41 -16.36 14.99 6.08
N ILE A 42 -16.76 14.57 4.88
CA ILE A 42 -17.90 15.13 4.14
C ILE A 42 -19.15 14.29 4.47
N ASN A 43 -20.23 14.97 4.89
CA ASN A 43 -21.47 14.30 5.24
C ASN A 43 -22.14 13.68 3.98
N LEU A 44 -22.54 12.41 4.09
CA LEU A 44 -23.16 11.63 3.01
C LEU A 44 -24.63 11.99 2.76
N ASP A 45 -25.25 12.80 3.62
CA ASP A 45 -26.62 13.28 3.46
C ASP A 45 -26.67 14.68 2.85
N ILE A 46 -25.56 15.43 2.91
CA ILE A 46 -25.46 16.85 2.49
C ILE A 46 -24.53 17.00 1.25
N TRP A 47 -23.91 15.92 0.77
CA TRP A 47 -23.00 16.02 -0.39
C TRP A 47 -23.71 16.39 -1.70
N GLU A 48 -25.00 16.06 -1.85
CA GLU A 48 -25.78 16.39 -3.05
C GLU A 48 -26.00 17.91 -3.16
N THR A 49 -26.30 18.58 -2.03
CA THR A 49 -26.45 20.05 -2.01
C THR A 49 -25.11 20.76 -2.25
N LEU A 50 -24.00 20.20 -1.77
CA LEU A 50 -22.66 20.69 -2.10
C LEU A 50 -22.30 20.50 -3.59
N ALA A 51 -22.91 19.52 -4.25
CA ALA A 51 -22.66 19.20 -5.66
C ALA A 51 -23.53 20.00 -6.64
N GLU A 52 -24.52 20.75 -6.15
CA GLU A 52 -25.34 21.67 -6.97
C GLU A 52 -24.47 22.72 -7.68
N SER A 53 -23.43 23.19 -6.99
CA SER A 53 -22.41 24.07 -7.56
C SER A 53 -21.11 23.31 -7.80
N CYS A 54 -20.77 23.10 -9.07
CA CYS A 54 -19.56 22.40 -9.48
C CYS A 54 -18.26 23.08 -8.98
N THR A 55 -18.26 24.41 -8.85
CA THR A 55 -17.10 25.17 -8.33
C THR A 55 -16.93 24.95 -6.83
N LEU A 56 -18.01 25.13 -6.06
CA LEU A 56 -18.01 24.91 -4.61
C LEU A 56 -17.61 23.48 -4.25
N TRP A 57 -18.12 22.50 -5.01
CA TRP A 57 -17.75 21.09 -4.85
C TRP A 57 -16.24 20.88 -5.01
N ARG A 58 -15.65 21.40 -6.10
CA ARG A 58 -14.21 21.22 -6.39
C ARG A 58 -13.34 21.87 -5.32
N GLU A 59 -13.67 23.07 -4.89
CA GLU A 59 -12.93 23.79 -3.85
C GLU A 59 -13.00 23.05 -2.51
N THR A 60 -14.19 22.62 -2.12
CA THR A 60 -14.41 21.87 -0.88
C THR A 60 -13.63 20.55 -0.89
N ILE A 61 -13.71 19.77 -1.98
CA ILE A 61 -12.98 18.51 -2.12
C ILE A 61 -11.47 18.77 -2.07
N LYS A 62 -10.97 19.78 -2.78
CA LYS A 62 -9.54 20.12 -2.76
C LYS A 62 -9.07 20.49 -1.36
N TYR A 63 -9.81 21.33 -0.65
CA TYR A 63 -9.52 21.70 0.72
C TYR A 63 -9.49 20.48 1.65
N ARG A 64 -10.54 19.66 1.64
CA ARG A 64 -10.63 18.46 2.50
C ARG A 64 -9.52 17.45 2.19
N CYS A 65 -9.18 17.26 0.91
CA CYS A 65 -8.06 16.41 0.50
C CYS A 65 -6.72 16.93 1.02
N ASN A 66 -6.47 18.24 0.95
CA ASN A 66 -5.24 18.83 1.46
C ASN A 66 -5.10 18.62 2.98
N VAL A 67 -6.18 18.83 3.74
CA VAL A 67 -6.22 18.58 5.18
C VAL A 67 -5.95 17.10 5.49
N PHE A 68 -6.58 16.18 4.75
CA PHE A 68 -6.34 14.75 4.90
C PHE A 68 -4.87 14.39 4.62
N GLU A 69 -4.29 14.91 3.54
CA GLU A 69 -2.89 14.65 3.18
C GLU A 69 -1.90 15.22 4.21
N GLN A 70 -2.18 16.39 4.78
CA GLN A 70 -1.39 16.93 5.86
C GLN A 70 -1.41 16.02 7.10
N LYS A 71 -2.59 15.60 7.57
CA LYS A 71 -2.74 14.63 8.67
C LYS A 71 -1.99 13.33 8.36
N ARG A 72 -2.07 12.84 7.12
CA ARG A 72 -1.38 11.61 6.66
C ARG A 72 0.15 11.77 6.76
N MET A 73 0.68 12.92 6.34
CA MET A 73 2.11 13.21 6.39
C MET A 73 2.62 13.33 7.82
N GLU A 74 1.90 14.04 8.69
CA GLU A 74 2.21 14.17 10.11
C GLU A 74 2.25 12.79 10.80
N HIS A 75 1.22 11.97 10.59
CA HIS A 75 1.18 10.61 11.12
C HIS A 75 2.34 9.74 10.59
N ALA A 76 2.69 9.85 9.31
CA ALA A 76 3.84 9.16 8.75
C ALA A 76 5.18 9.63 9.35
N ALA A 77 5.32 10.94 9.62
CA ALA A 77 6.49 11.51 10.28
C ALA A 77 6.63 11.00 11.72
N LEU A 78 5.54 11.02 12.50
CA LEU A 78 5.48 10.46 13.85
C LEU A 78 5.86 8.97 13.86
N LYS A 79 5.33 8.18 12.93
CA LYS A 79 5.69 6.77 12.84
C LYS A 79 7.18 6.56 12.53
N ARG A 80 7.77 7.40 11.68
CA ARG A 80 9.21 7.35 11.38
C ARG A 80 10.05 7.75 12.59
N SER A 81 9.67 8.79 13.33
CA SER A 81 10.42 9.24 14.51
C SER A 81 10.44 8.17 15.60
N LEU A 82 9.32 7.50 15.87
CA LEU A 82 9.24 6.37 16.81
C LEU A 82 10.16 5.21 16.41
N VAL A 83 10.27 4.91 15.11
CA VAL A 83 11.16 3.87 14.60
C VAL A 83 12.64 4.26 14.66
N ILE A 84 12.96 5.56 14.54
CA ILE A 84 14.33 6.06 14.65
C ILE A 84 14.78 6.11 16.12
N GLY A 85 13.92 6.63 17.02
CA GLY A 85 14.22 6.77 18.45
C GLY A 85 14.45 5.44 19.16
N THR A 86 13.86 4.34 18.67
CA THR A 86 14.00 2.99 19.25
C THR A 86 15.18 2.18 18.68
N LYS A 87 15.79 2.61 17.57
CA LYS A 87 16.88 1.87 16.94
C LYS A 87 18.23 2.37 17.45
N VAL A 88 18.79 1.66 18.43
CA VAL A 88 20.25 1.60 18.61
C VAL A 88 20.85 1.28 17.24
N ARG A 89 21.58 2.23 16.63
CA ARG A 89 22.21 2.06 15.31
C ARG A 89 23.27 0.96 15.41
N LYS A 90 22.86 -0.30 15.27
CA LYS A 90 23.79 -1.41 14.98
C LYS A 90 24.42 -1.11 13.63
N ARG A 91 25.70 -0.71 13.65
CA ARG A 91 26.49 -0.52 12.44
C ARG A 91 26.55 -1.87 11.72
N ASN A 92 26.18 -1.89 10.44
CA ASN A 92 26.16 -3.13 9.67
C ASN A 92 27.56 -3.33 9.08
N LYS A 93 28.38 -4.18 9.69
CA LYS A 93 29.74 -4.49 9.25
C LYS A 93 29.70 -5.57 8.16
N CYS A 94 30.44 -5.39 7.08
CA CYS A 94 30.74 -6.48 6.15
C CYS A 94 31.78 -7.41 6.79
N GLN A 95 31.56 -8.72 6.77
CA GLN A 95 32.51 -9.69 7.34
C GLN A 95 33.71 -9.96 6.42
N ILE A 96 33.65 -9.53 5.16
CA ILE A 96 34.68 -9.81 4.16
C ILE A 96 35.69 -8.66 4.06
N CYS A 97 35.20 -7.42 3.96
CA CYS A 97 36.03 -6.22 3.79
C CYS A 97 35.98 -5.28 4.99
N GLU A 98 35.32 -5.69 6.08
CA GLU A 98 35.17 -4.94 7.33
C GLU A 98 34.47 -3.57 7.26
N ARG A 99 34.00 -3.16 6.08
CA ARG A 99 33.36 -1.87 5.87
C ARG A 99 32.02 -1.75 6.58
N PHE A 100 31.76 -0.60 7.18
CA PHE A 100 30.51 -0.30 7.88
C PHE A 100 29.47 0.39 6.99
N TYR A 101 28.22 -0.03 7.11
CA TYR A 101 27.08 0.50 6.37
C TYR A 101 26.00 1.04 7.32
N LYS A 102 25.49 2.23 6.98
CA LYS A 102 24.43 2.94 7.71
C LYS A 102 23.12 2.15 7.75
N MET A 103 22.83 1.36 6.70
CA MET A 103 21.59 0.59 6.54
C MET A 103 21.88 -0.84 6.08
N LYS A 104 21.06 -1.82 6.49
CA LYS A 104 21.14 -3.22 6.03
C LYS A 104 21.06 -3.36 4.50
N VAL A 105 20.26 -2.51 3.85
CA VAL A 105 20.11 -2.48 2.39
C VAL A 105 21.43 -2.15 1.70
N GLY A 106 22.21 -1.21 2.27
CA GLY A 106 23.53 -0.86 1.74
C GLY A 106 24.52 -2.03 1.82
N LEU A 107 24.56 -2.74 2.95
CA LEU A 107 25.38 -3.95 3.09
C LEU A 107 24.97 -5.03 2.08
N LYS A 108 23.67 -5.29 1.91
CA LYS A 108 23.18 -6.26 0.92
C LYS A 108 23.57 -5.90 -0.51
N SER A 109 23.53 -4.61 -0.86
CA SER A 109 23.95 -4.16 -2.19
C SER A 109 25.45 -4.35 -2.41
N HIS A 110 26.26 -4.08 -1.39
CA HIS A 110 27.70 -4.33 -1.43
C HIS A 110 28.01 -5.81 -1.62
N LEU A 111 27.37 -6.71 -0.85
CA LEU A 111 27.59 -8.15 -0.98
C LEU A 111 27.25 -8.67 -2.38
N ARG A 112 26.17 -8.17 -3.01
CA ARG A 112 25.84 -8.51 -4.40
C ARG A 112 26.88 -8.02 -5.40
N ALA A 113 27.47 -6.85 -5.19
CA ALA A 113 28.54 -6.35 -6.05
C ALA A 113 29.81 -7.19 -5.88
N TYR A 114 30.14 -7.55 -4.64
CA TYR A 114 31.28 -8.40 -4.31
C TYR A 114 31.15 -9.82 -4.91
N ASP A 115 29.97 -10.40 -4.85
CA ASP A 115 29.65 -11.72 -5.44
C ASP A 115 29.82 -11.73 -6.98
N ARG A 116 29.40 -10.65 -7.66
CA ARG A 116 29.62 -10.47 -9.10
C ARG A 116 31.10 -10.36 -9.45
N THR A 117 31.88 -9.66 -8.64
CA THR A 117 33.32 -9.52 -8.89
C THR A 117 34.08 -10.83 -8.66
N LEU A 118 33.66 -11.66 -7.70
CA LEU A 118 34.21 -13.00 -7.50
C LEU A 118 33.84 -13.94 -8.65
N SER A 119 32.58 -13.89 -9.11
CA SER A 119 32.11 -14.70 -10.24
C SER A 119 32.86 -14.37 -11.55
N ASN A 120 33.24 -13.10 -11.74
CA ASN A 120 34.03 -12.67 -12.89
C ASN A 120 35.52 -13.04 -12.80
N GLN A 121 36.08 -13.23 -11.60
CA GLN A 121 37.47 -13.67 -11.42
C GLN A 121 37.63 -15.19 -11.60
N GLY A 122 36.55 -15.98 -11.49
CA GLY A 122 36.53 -17.42 -11.76
C GLY A 122 36.41 -17.82 -13.23
N SER A 123 36.45 -16.86 -14.17
CA SER A 123 36.32 -17.08 -15.62
C SER A 123 37.64 -16.92 -16.39
N LEU A 124 38.79 -16.92 -15.70
CA LEU A 124 40.13 -16.79 -16.29
C LEU A 124 41.02 -18.03 -16.11
N PHE A 125 40.41 -19.21 -15.94
CA PHE A 125 41.08 -20.50 -16.17
C PHE A 125 40.12 -21.44 -16.90
#